data_AF-A0A4Q9QH13-F1
#
_entry.id   AF-A0A4Q9QH13-F1
#
_cell.length_a   1.000
_cell.length_b   1.000
_cell.length_c   1.000
_cell.angle_alpha   90.00
_cell.angle_beta   90.00
_cell.angle_gamma   90.00
#
_symmetry.space_group_name_H-M   'P 1'
#
loop_
_entity.id
_entity.type
_entity.pdbx_description
1 polymer ?
#
loop_
_entity_poly.entity_id
_entity_poly.type
_entity_poly.pdbx_seq_one_letter_code
_entity_poly.pdbx_strand_id
1 'polypeptide(L)'
;MPYWLMKSEPDELSIHDLQQLGKTRWDGVRNYQARNFIRSMQDGDQFLFYHSSCPQPGVAGIARIEGSPYPDPAALDSKSHYFDAKASAEKNPWTAIDVAFVEAFTRVIPLAELKAQGALQELALVQKGSRLSVMPVTEAQWTAILLLR
;
A
#
# COMPACT_ATOMS: atom_id res chain seq x y z
N MET A 1 -5.05 -16.79 -1.28
CA MET A 1 -4.96 -15.44 -1.89
C MET A 1 -3.67 -14.81 -1.39
N PRO A 2 -2.88 -14.14 -2.24
CA PRO A 2 -1.72 -13.39 -1.78
C PRO A 2 -2.19 -12.20 -0.94
N TYR A 3 -1.39 -11.85 0.07
CA TYR A 3 -1.61 -10.67 0.90
C TYR A 3 -0.51 -9.65 0.64
N TRP A 4 -0.82 -8.39 0.89
CA TRP A 4 0.11 -7.29 0.64
C TRP A 4 0.12 -6.30 1.81
N LEU A 5 1.08 -5.37 1.79
CA LEU A 5 1.08 -4.17 2.61
C LEU A 5 1.42 -2.98 1.72
N MET A 6 0.61 -1.93 1.81
CA MET A 6 0.74 -0.71 1.02
C MET A 6 0.76 0.50 1.93
N LYS A 7 1.76 1.37 1.75
CA LYS A 7 1.99 2.55 2.59
C LYS A 7 1.39 3.79 1.97
N SER A 8 0.66 4.55 2.76
CA SER A 8 0.17 5.89 2.40
C SER A 8 0.36 6.84 3.58
N GLU A 9 0.60 8.11 3.28
CA GLU A 9 0.65 9.15 4.30
C GLU A 9 -0.80 9.54 4.64
N PRO A 10 -1.21 9.53 5.93
CA PRO A 10 -2.60 9.75 6.31
C PRO A 10 -3.11 11.17 5.97
N ASP A 11 -2.22 12.14 5.78
CA ASP A 11 -2.59 13.48 5.33
C ASP A 11 -2.89 13.53 3.81
N GLU A 12 -2.46 12.52 3.04
CA GLU A 12 -2.78 12.36 1.61
C GLU A 12 -3.97 11.40 1.41
N LEU A 13 -3.91 10.22 2.05
CA LEU A 13 -4.97 9.23 2.04
C LEU A 13 -4.87 8.35 3.30
N SER A 14 -5.77 8.56 4.26
CA SER A 14 -5.93 7.66 5.40
C SER A 14 -6.88 6.49 5.10
N ILE A 15 -6.95 5.52 6.02
CA ILE A 15 -7.92 4.41 5.91
C ILE A 15 -9.35 4.92 6.12
N HIS A 16 -9.52 6.00 6.87
CA HIS A 16 -10.82 6.63 7.09
C HIS A 16 -11.28 7.44 5.87
N ASP A 17 -10.34 8.04 5.13
CA ASP A 17 -10.67 8.66 3.84
C ASP A 17 -11.12 7.59 2.85
N LEU A 18 -10.39 6.47 2.77
CA LEU A 18 -10.81 5.33 1.94
C LEU A 18 -12.17 4.75 2.40
N GLN A 19 -12.43 4.71 3.70
CA GLN A 19 -13.73 4.30 4.24
C GLN A 19 -14.87 5.21 3.75
N GLN A 20 -14.66 6.52 3.72
CA GLN A 20 -15.64 7.49 3.24
C GLN A 20 -15.81 7.45 1.71
N LEU A 21 -14.71 7.32 0.97
CA LEU A 21 -14.71 7.22 -0.49
C LEU A 21 -15.28 5.89 -0.99
N GLY A 22 -15.14 4.82 -0.20
CA GLY A 22 -15.45 3.44 -0.57
C GLY A 22 -14.41 2.83 -1.51
N LYS A 23 -14.02 3.57 -2.56
CA LYS A 23 -13.04 3.22 -3.58
C LYS A 23 -12.16 4.41 -3.91
N THR A 24 -10.87 4.18 -4.17
CA THR A 24 -9.98 5.19 -4.77
C THR A 24 -8.92 4.57 -5.66
N ARG A 25 -8.23 5.40 -6.43
CA ARG A 25 -7.03 5.00 -7.18
C ARG A 25 -5.82 5.02 -6.26
N TRP A 26 -5.02 3.96 -6.29
CA TRP A 26 -3.68 3.92 -5.73
C TRP A 26 -2.65 4.24 -6.80
N ASP A 27 -2.19 5.48 -6.83
CA ASP A 27 -1.20 6.00 -7.77
C ASP A 27 0.11 6.39 -7.07
N GLY A 28 1.00 7.10 -7.78
CA GLY A 28 2.20 7.70 -7.17
C GLY A 28 3.33 6.73 -6.83
N VAL A 29 3.19 5.43 -7.12
CA VAL A 29 4.27 4.45 -6.92
C VAL A 29 5.39 4.71 -7.93
N ARG A 30 6.54 5.22 -7.45
CA ARG A 30 7.73 5.55 -8.27
C ARG A 30 8.96 4.68 -7.98
N ASN A 31 8.77 3.57 -7.27
CA ASN A 31 9.81 2.55 -7.07
C ASN A 31 9.55 1.35 -8.00
N TYR A 32 10.56 0.94 -8.77
CA TYR A 32 10.41 -0.14 -9.76
C TYR A 32 10.02 -1.50 -9.15
N GLN A 33 10.54 -1.85 -7.97
CA GLN A 33 10.19 -3.08 -7.29
C GLN A 33 8.77 -3.03 -6.74
N ALA A 34 8.39 -1.92 -6.09
CA ALA A 34 7.03 -1.69 -5.62
C ALA A 34 6.00 -1.74 -6.77
N ARG A 35 6.33 -1.12 -7.91
CA ARG A 35 5.52 -1.19 -9.13
C ARG A 35 5.37 -2.62 -9.64
N ASN A 36 6.44 -3.42 -9.61
CA ASN A 36 6.36 -4.82 -10.03
C ASN A 36 5.42 -5.63 -9.12
N PHE A 37 5.39 -5.33 -7.81
CA PHE A 37 4.41 -5.92 -6.90
C PHE A 37 2.97 -5.49 -7.24
N ILE A 38 2.72 -4.20 -7.50
CA ILE A 38 1.41 -3.73 -7.98
C ILE A 38 0.98 -4.49 -9.23
N ARG A 39 1.88 -4.67 -10.20
CA ARG A 39 1.58 -5.41 -11.44
C ARG A 39 1.25 -6.88 -11.25
N SER A 40 1.64 -7.47 -10.11
CA SER A 40 1.34 -8.87 -9.78
C SER A 40 0.07 -9.07 -8.95
N MET A 41 -0.58 -7.98 -8.54
CA MET A 41 -1.84 -8.03 -7.80
C MET A 41 -3.02 -8.43 -8.70
N GLN A 42 -3.99 -9.11 -8.12
CA GLN A 42 -5.22 -9.54 -8.76
C GLN A 42 -6.44 -8.93 -8.05
N ASP A 43 -7.56 -8.85 -8.77
CA ASP A 43 -8.83 -8.40 -8.22
C ASP A 43 -9.21 -9.24 -6.99
N GLY A 44 -9.61 -8.58 -5.90
CA GLY A 44 -9.96 -9.22 -4.64
C GLY A 44 -8.78 -9.54 -3.71
N ASP A 45 -7.52 -9.39 -4.15
CA ASP A 45 -6.37 -9.48 -3.24
C ASP A 45 -6.50 -8.47 -2.11
N GLN A 46 -6.10 -8.85 -0.89
CA GLN A 46 -6.19 -7.97 0.28
C GLN A 46 -4.83 -7.41 0.67
N PHE A 47 -4.86 -6.22 1.26
CA PHE A 47 -3.65 -5.59 1.77
C PHE A 47 -3.87 -4.87 3.10
N LEU A 48 -2.82 -4.85 3.91
CA LEU A 48 -2.73 -4.04 5.11
C LEU A 48 -2.49 -2.59 4.70
N PHE A 49 -3.39 -1.69 5.11
CA PHE A 49 -3.26 -0.26 4.91
C PHE A 49 -2.33 0.31 5.97
N TYR A 50 -1.14 0.74 5.58
CA TYR A 50 -0.11 1.22 6.50
C TYR A 50 0.01 2.75 6.44
N HIS A 51 -0.16 3.44 7.56
CA HIS A 51 0.11 4.87 7.70
C HIS A 51 1.62 5.10 7.86
N SER A 52 2.21 5.82 6.90
CA SER A 52 3.62 6.24 6.90
C SER A 52 3.77 7.74 7.10
N SER A 53 5.01 8.18 7.37
CA SER A 53 5.39 9.60 7.46
C SER A 53 4.55 10.46 8.41
N CYS A 54 3.95 9.85 9.44
CA CYS A 54 3.06 10.52 10.37
C CYS A 54 3.49 10.31 11.84
N PRO A 55 2.86 11.00 12.81
CA PRO A 55 3.18 10.84 14.23
C PRO A 55 2.94 9.43 14.80
N GLN A 56 1.99 8.68 14.23
CA GLN A 56 1.63 7.32 14.67
C GLN A 56 1.71 6.32 13.50
N PRO A 57 2.91 5.97 13.04
CA PRO A 57 3.06 5.08 11.90
C PRO A 57 2.73 3.63 12.27
N GLY A 58 1.98 2.95 11.42
CA GLY A 58 1.51 1.60 11.71
C GLY A 58 0.43 1.10 10.75
N VAL A 59 -0.06 -0.11 11.00
CA VAL A 59 -1.17 -0.68 10.22
C VAL A 59 -2.48 -0.14 10.79
N ALA A 60 -3.26 0.53 9.95
CA ALA A 60 -4.50 1.20 10.32
C ALA A 60 -5.76 0.42 9.92
N GLY A 61 -5.64 -0.57 9.04
CA GLY A 61 -6.76 -1.37 8.59
C GLY A 61 -6.44 -2.28 7.41
N ILE A 62 -7.50 -2.74 6.75
CA ILE A 62 -7.48 -3.62 5.59
C ILE A 62 -8.22 -2.94 4.45
N ALA A 63 -7.66 -3.10 3.26
CA ALA A 63 -8.30 -2.77 2.00
C ALA A 63 -8.09 -3.92 1.00
N ARG A 64 -8.76 -3.84 -0.14
CA ARG A 64 -8.66 -4.83 -1.22
C ARG A 64 -8.40 -4.17 -2.56
N ILE A 65 -7.81 -4.93 -3.45
CA ILE A 65 -7.66 -4.57 -4.86
C ILE A 65 -9.00 -4.66 -5.57
N GLU A 66 -9.31 -3.67 -6.40
CA GLU A 66 -10.52 -3.62 -7.22
C GLU A 66 -10.16 -3.45 -8.69
N GLY A 67 -10.20 -4.53 -9.45
CA GLY A 67 -9.83 -4.59 -10.86
C GLY A 67 -8.36 -4.85 -11.10
N SER A 68 -7.92 -4.61 -12.35
CA SER A 68 -6.56 -4.91 -12.80
C SER A 68 -5.65 -3.67 -12.77
N PRO A 69 -4.33 -3.82 -12.54
CA PRO A 69 -3.38 -2.72 -12.65
C PRO A 69 -3.38 -2.08 -14.04
N TYR A 70 -3.20 -0.76 -14.12
CA TYR A 70 -3.24 0.01 -15.37
C TYR A 70 -2.18 1.12 -15.39
N PRO A 71 -1.84 1.71 -16.56
CA PRO A 71 -0.88 2.81 -16.64
C PRO A 71 -1.27 3.97 -15.73
N ASP A 72 -0.36 4.41 -14.85
CA ASP A 72 -0.66 5.46 -13.86
C ASP A 72 -0.90 6.82 -14.55
N PRO A 73 -2.13 7.36 -14.55
CA PRO A 73 -2.41 8.64 -15.20
C PRO A 73 -1.73 9.81 -14.49
N ALA A 74 -1.40 9.70 -13.20
CA ALA A 74 -0.71 10.74 -12.44
C ALA A 74 0.73 10.97 -12.94
N ALA A 75 1.29 10.02 -13.71
CA ALA A 75 2.59 10.20 -14.35
C ALA A 75 2.55 11.16 -15.55
N LEU A 76 1.38 11.34 -16.18
CA LEU A 76 1.20 12.16 -17.37
C LEU A 76 0.59 13.54 -17.07
N ASP A 77 0.04 13.72 -15.86
CA ASP A 77 -0.53 14.99 -15.43
C ASP A 77 0.55 15.94 -14.91
N SER A 78 0.85 17.01 -15.66
CA SER A 78 1.81 18.05 -15.28
C SER A 78 1.54 18.75 -13.94
N LYS A 79 0.31 18.65 -13.41
CA LYS A 79 -0.08 19.23 -12.11
C LYS A 79 0.09 18.25 -10.96
N SER A 80 0.27 16.96 -11.25
CA SER A 80 0.48 15.92 -10.25
C SER A 80 1.88 16.03 -9.63
N HIS A 81 1.97 15.84 -8.31
CA HIS A 81 3.25 15.68 -7.62
C HIS A 81 4.08 14.49 -8.13
N TYR A 82 3.41 13.53 -8.79
CA TYR A 82 4.02 12.32 -9.32
C TYR A 82 4.22 12.34 -10.84
N PHE A 83 4.15 13.53 -11.47
CA PHE A 83 4.44 13.73 -12.88
C PHE A 83 5.83 13.20 -13.23
N ASP A 84 5.94 12.53 -14.38
CA ASP A 84 7.22 12.08 -14.94
C ASP A 84 7.37 12.63 -16.35
N ALA A 85 8.30 13.57 -16.53
CA ALA A 85 8.56 14.22 -17.81
C ALA A 85 9.03 13.25 -18.92
N LYS A 86 9.42 12.02 -18.57
CA LYS A 86 9.83 10.97 -19.53
C LYS A 86 8.70 10.00 -19.87
N ALA A 87 7.56 10.05 -19.18
CA ALA A 87 6.41 9.22 -19.45
C ALA A 87 5.57 9.83 -20.59
N SER A 88 4.96 8.96 -21.40
CA SER A 88 3.97 9.34 -22.41
C SER A 88 2.79 8.36 -22.40
N ALA A 89 1.73 8.66 -23.14
CA ALA A 89 0.58 7.76 -23.29
C ALA A 89 0.99 6.40 -23.90
N GLU A 90 1.94 6.40 -24.83
CA GLU A 90 2.47 5.20 -25.50
C GLU A 90 3.49 4.47 -24.62
N LYS A 91 4.19 5.20 -23.75
CA LYS A 91 5.28 4.67 -22.92
C LYS A 91 5.19 5.22 -21.50
N ASN A 92 4.26 4.66 -20.73
CA ASN A 92 4.14 4.93 -19.30
C ASN A 92 4.82 3.82 -18.48
N PRO A 93 5.95 4.09 -17.79
CA PRO A 93 6.64 3.08 -17.01
C PRO A 93 5.95 2.78 -15.67
N TRP A 94 4.96 3.59 -15.27
CA TRP A 94 4.30 3.55 -13.96
C TRP A 94 2.94 2.88 -14.03
N THR A 95 2.53 2.32 -12.89
CA THR A 95 1.31 1.53 -12.80
C THR A 95 0.55 1.94 -11.55
N ALA A 96 -0.74 2.24 -11.73
CA ALA A 96 -1.70 2.46 -10.67
C ALA A 96 -2.64 1.25 -10.60
N ILE A 97 -3.41 1.17 -9.53
CA ILE A 97 -4.45 0.16 -9.34
C ILE A 97 -5.57 0.76 -8.49
N ASP A 98 -6.81 0.38 -8.71
CA ASP A 98 -7.88 0.83 -7.82
C ASP A 98 -7.96 -0.08 -6.59
N VAL A 99 -8.34 0.53 -5.46
CA VAL A 99 -8.51 -0.16 -4.18
C VAL A 99 -9.82 0.23 -3.53
N ALA A 100 -10.38 -0.68 -2.75
CA ALA A 100 -11.61 -0.49 -2.00
C ALA A 100 -11.41 -0.76 -0.50
N PHE A 101 -12.17 -0.04 0.32
CA PHE A 101 -12.22 -0.23 1.76
C PHE A 101 -12.69 -1.65 2.14
N VAL A 102 -12.12 -2.21 3.20
CA VAL A 102 -12.60 -3.46 3.84
C VAL A 102 -12.86 -3.21 5.32
N GLU A 103 -11.86 -2.76 6.06
CA GLU A 103 -11.94 -2.60 7.52
C GLU A 103 -10.99 -1.50 8.00
N ALA A 104 -11.47 -0.62 8.89
CA ALA A 104 -10.61 0.26 9.69
C ALA A 104 -10.47 -0.37 11.08
N PHE A 105 -9.25 -0.48 11.59
CA PHE A 105 -9.01 -1.00 12.93
C PHE A 105 -9.43 0.03 13.98
N THR A 106 -9.79 -0.46 15.17
CA THR A 106 -10.16 0.40 16.31
C THR A 106 -8.97 1.25 16.80
N ARG A 107 -7.74 0.76 16.55
CA ARG A 107 -6.48 1.46 16.78
C ARG A 107 -5.50 1.14 15.66
N VAL A 108 -4.54 2.03 15.43
CA VAL A 108 -3.35 1.73 14.64
C VAL A 108 -2.48 0.73 15.39
N ILE A 109 -2.02 -0.33 14.73
CA ILE A 109 -0.99 -1.25 15.24
C ILE A 109 0.38 -0.60 14.96
N PRO A 110 1.07 -0.04 15.97
CA PRO A 110 2.23 0.81 15.73
C PRO A 110 3.42 0.01 15.18
N LEU A 111 4.29 0.67 14.41
CA LEU A 111 5.52 0.07 13.88
C LEU A 111 6.39 -0.57 14.97
N ALA A 112 6.42 0.00 16.17
CA ALA A 112 7.16 -0.55 17.31
C ALA A 112 6.63 -1.93 17.73
N GLU A 113 5.31 -2.11 17.75
CA GLU A 113 4.64 -3.37 18.07
C GLU A 113 4.90 -4.42 16.99
N LEU A 114 4.85 -4.00 15.71
CA LEU A 114 5.18 -4.87 14.57
C LEU A 114 6.64 -5.35 14.62
N LYS A 115 7.58 -4.46 14.96
CA LYS A 115 9.01 -4.81 15.10
C LYS A 115 9.31 -5.77 16.24
N ALA A 116 8.46 -5.81 17.27
CA ALA A 116 8.60 -6.73 18.39
C ALA A 116 8.18 -8.16 18.04
N GLN A 117 7.48 -8.37 16.92
CA GLN A 117 6.99 -9.69 16.53
C GLN A 117 8.08 -10.52 15.83
N GLY A 118 8.44 -11.66 16.45
CA GLY A 118 9.36 -12.63 15.83
C GLY A 118 8.87 -13.12 14.47
N ALA A 119 7.56 -13.32 14.31
CA ALA A 119 6.94 -13.76 13.05
C ALA A 119 7.07 -12.75 11.90
N LEU A 120 7.40 -11.49 12.19
CA LEU A 120 7.48 -10.42 11.20
C LEU A 120 8.91 -10.05 10.82
N GLN A 121 9.95 -10.72 11.36
CA GLN A 121 11.35 -10.36 11.11
C GLN A 121 11.75 -10.37 9.62
N GLU A 122 11.14 -11.27 8.83
CA GLU A 122 11.34 -11.36 7.38
C GLU A 122 10.45 -10.42 6.57
N LEU A 123 9.53 -9.69 7.21
CA LEU A 123 8.69 -8.72 6.51
C LEU A 123 9.53 -7.50 6.14
N ALA A 124 9.55 -7.13 4.86
CA ALA A 124 10.33 -6.00 4.36
C ALA A 124 10.03 -4.66 5.08
N LEU A 125 8.88 -4.53 5.75
CA LEU A 125 8.51 -3.38 6.57
C LEU A 125 9.49 -3.14 7.73
N VAL A 126 9.97 -4.20 8.40
CA VAL A 126 10.78 -4.12 9.62
C VAL A 126 12.28 -4.28 9.37
N GLN A 127 12.64 -4.70 8.15
CA GLN A 127 14.04 -4.85 7.74
C GLN A 127 14.75 -3.50 7.65
N LYS A 128 15.99 -3.45 8.18
CA LYS A 128 16.82 -2.25 8.19
C LYS A 128 17.12 -1.80 6.75
N GLY A 129 16.91 -0.52 6.46
CA GLY A 129 17.23 0.08 5.16
C GLY A 129 16.15 -0.11 4.09
N SER A 130 15.09 -0.87 4.36
CA SER A 130 13.96 -1.00 3.43
C SER A 130 13.32 0.36 3.14
N ARG A 131 13.02 0.59 1.87
CA ARG A 131 12.36 1.78 1.33
C ARG A 131 11.13 1.41 0.49
N LEU A 132 10.67 0.17 0.57
CA LEU A 132 9.51 -0.30 -0.18
C LEU A 132 8.22 0.27 0.40
N SER A 133 7.38 0.83 -0.47
CA SER A 133 6.02 1.29 -0.16
C SER A 133 4.96 0.22 -0.43
N VAL A 134 5.28 -0.77 -1.26
CA VAL A 134 4.43 -1.93 -1.59
C VAL A 134 5.27 -3.17 -1.37
N MET A 135 4.74 -4.17 -0.67
CA MET A 135 5.44 -5.42 -0.39
C MET A 135 4.47 -6.59 -0.23
N PRO A 136 4.89 -7.82 -0.57
CA PRO A 136 4.12 -9.02 -0.28
C PRO A 136 4.13 -9.30 1.22
N VAL A 137 3.06 -9.95 1.68
CA VAL A 137 2.86 -10.42 3.05
C VAL A 137 2.51 -11.90 2.98
N THR A 138 3.21 -12.73 3.73
CA THR A 138 2.86 -14.16 3.81
C THR A 138 1.61 -14.35 4.66
N GLU A 139 0.90 -15.47 4.49
CA GLU A 139 -0.27 -15.79 5.31
C GLU A 139 0.05 -15.84 6.82
N ALA A 140 1.23 -16.35 7.18
CA ALA A 140 1.70 -16.35 8.57
C ALA A 140 1.91 -14.92 9.11
N GLN A 141 2.51 -14.03 8.31
CA GLN A 141 2.70 -12.62 8.69
C GLN A 141 1.37 -11.88 8.79
N TRP A 142 0.47 -12.10 7.83
CA TRP A 142 -0.89 -11.56 7.83
C TRP A 142 -1.62 -11.94 9.12
N THR A 143 -1.65 -13.24 9.43
CA THR A 143 -2.29 -13.76 10.64
C THR A 143 -1.67 -13.17 11.90
N ALA A 144 -0.34 -13.10 11.97
CA ALA A 144 0.36 -12.51 13.12
C ALA A 144 -0.03 -11.04 13.34
N ILE A 145 -0.21 -10.26 12.27
CA ILE A 145 -0.66 -8.85 12.38
C ILE A 145 -2.12 -8.77 12.80
N LEU A 146 -3.00 -9.62 12.26
CA LEU A 146 -4.41 -9.62 12.63
C LEU A 146 -4.66 -10.03 14.09
N LEU A 147 -3.75 -10.77 14.73
CA LEU A 147 -3.84 -11.10 16.15
C LEU A 147 -3.51 -9.92 17.08
N LEU A 148 -2.98 -8.81 16.54
CA LEU A 148 -2.64 -7.61 17.30
C LEU A 148 -3.75 -6.54 17.27
N ARG A 149 -4.73 -6.68 16.37
CA ARG A 149 -5.76 -5.65 16.14
C ARG A 149 -6.81 -5.60 17.24
#